data_AF-A0A1G4STZ1-F1
#
_entry.id   AF-A0A1G4STZ1-F1
#
_cell.length_a   1.000
_cell.length_b   1.000
_cell.length_c   1.000
_cell.angle_alpha   90.00
_cell.angle_beta   90.00
_cell.angle_gamma   90.00
#
_symmetry.space_group_name_H-M   'P 1'
#
loop_
_entity.id
_entity.type
_entity.pdbx_description
1 polymer ?
#
loop_
_entity_poly.entity_id
_entity_poly.type
_entity_poly.pdbx_seq_one_letter_code
_entity_poly.pdbx_strand_id
1 'polypeptide(L)'
;MNITDIRIRKVEKDGPMKAVASVTFDDAFVVHDIKVIHGEKGLFIAMPSRKTSDGEYKDIAHPIKSEMRAALQDAILHSYKEMMDYSSSAQDKALSQ
;
A
#
# COMPACT_ATOMS: atom_id res chain seq x y z
N MET A 1 -16.44 -1.55 -8.70
CA MET A 1 -15.92 -1.74 -7.33
C MET A 1 -15.16 -0.49 -6.99
N ASN A 2 -15.66 0.24 -6.00
CA ASN A 2 -15.10 1.51 -5.55
C ASN A 2 -14.23 1.27 -4.33
N ILE A 3 -13.11 1.98 -4.24
CA ILE A 3 -12.31 2.01 -3.02
C ILE A 3 -12.96 3.04 -2.09
N THR A 4 -13.37 2.62 -0.91
CA THR A 4 -14.10 3.47 0.04
C THR A 4 -13.29 3.82 1.29
N ASP A 5 -12.29 3.02 1.65
CA ASP A 5 -11.35 3.34 2.73
C ASP A 5 -9.95 2.78 2.41
N ILE A 6 -8.91 3.52 2.78
CA ILE A 6 -7.51 3.08 2.70
C ILE A 6 -6.85 3.39 4.04
N ARG A 7 -6.32 2.34 4.69
CA ARG A 7 -5.55 2.47 5.92
C ARG A 7 -4.11 2.07 5.67
N ILE A 8 -3.18 2.95 6.01
CA ILE A 8 -1.75 2.73 5.79
C ILE A 8 -1.02 2.70 7.12
N ARG A 9 -0.15 1.70 7.27
CA ARG A 9 0.79 1.58 8.38
C ARG A 9 2.21 1.59 7.83
N LYS A 10 2.98 2.61 8.21
CA LYS A 10 4.40 2.73 7.84
C LYS A 10 5.21 1.60 8.46
N VAL A 11 6.26 1.19 7.76
CA VAL A 11 7.28 0.27 8.24
C VAL A 11 8.57 1.06 8.42
N GLU A 12 9.11 1.10 9.64
CA GLU A 12 10.31 1.88 9.98
C GLU A 12 11.62 1.16 9.65
N LYS A 13 11.55 -0.12 9.29
CA LYS A 13 12.74 -0.90 8.93
C LYS A 13 13.31 -0.42 7.60
N ASP A 14 14.63 -0.33 7.55
CA ASP A 14 15.31 -0.08 6.30
C ASP A 14 15.20 -1.32 5.39
N GLY A 15 14.78 -1.09 4.16
CA GLY A 15 14.38 -2.16 3.24
C GLY A 15 13.40 -1.73 2.16
N PRO A 16 13.09 -2.64 1.22
CA PRO A 16 12.25 -2.32 0.07
C PRO A 16 10.79 -2.08 0.47
N MET A 17 10.29 -2.73 1.52
CA MET A 17 8.92 -2.51 2.00
C MET A 17 8.82 -1.25 2.87
N LYS A 18 8.01 -0.28 2.44
CA LYS A 18 7.85 1.01 3.12
C LYS A 18 6.59 1.12 3.95
N ALA A 19 5.53 0.43 3.55
CA ALA A 19 4.28 0.39 4.30
C ALA A 19 3.47 -0.87 4.01
N VAL A 20 2.48 -1.11 4.86
CA VAL A 20 1.40 -2.07 4.63
C VAL A 20 0.08 -1.31 4.61
N ALA A 21 -0.75 -1.59 3.62
CA ALA A 21 -2.05 -1.00 3.37
C ALA A 21 -3.16 -2.06 3.56
N SER A 22 -4.32 -1.59 4.02
CA SER A 22 -5.59 -2.30 3.93
C SER A 22 -6.57 -1.44 3.15
N VAL A 23 -7.31 -2.06 2.22
CA VAL A 23 -8.24 -1.35 1.34
C VAL A 23 -9.63 -1.93 1.49
N THR A 24 -10.60 -1.07 1.77
CA THR A 24 -12.03 -1.41 1.80
C THR A 24 -12.65 -1.05 0.46
N PHE A 25 -13.42 -1.99 -0.08
CA PHE A 25 -14.16 -1.88 -1.31
C PHE A 25 -15.66 -1.85 -1.01
N ASP A 26 -16.34 -0.91 -1.64
CA ASP A 26 -17.80 -0.75 -1.59
C ASP A 26 -18.39 -0.79 -0.17
N ASP A 27 -17.64 -0.30 0.83
CA ASP A 27 -17.98 -0.34 2.27
C ASP A 27 -18.32 -1.74 2.83
N ALA A 28 -17.94 -2.79 2.12
CA ALA A 28 -18.43 -4.14 2.37
C ALA A 28 -17.32 -5.19 2.40
N PHE A 29 -16.18 -4.96 1.75
CA PHE A 29 -15.13 -5.97 1.62
C PHE A 29 -13.75 -5.38 1.82
N VAL A 30 -12.93 -5.97 2.69
CA VAL A 30 -11.58 -5.48 2.97
C VAL A 30 -10.52 -6.47 2.51
N VAL A 31 -9.47 -5.96 1.88
CA VAL A 31 -8.24 -6.69 1.57
C VAL A 31 -7.12 -6.12 2.43
N HIS A 32 -6.58 -6.95 3.33
CA HIS A 32 -5.44 -6.63 4.17
C HIS A 32 -4.11 -7.05 3.52
N ASP A 33 -3.00 -6.57 4.08
CA ASP A 33 -1.63 -6.98 3.73
C ASP A 33 -1.18 -6.64 2.30
N ILE A 34 -1.72 -5.57 1.71
CA ILE A 34 -1.18 -4.99 0.47
C ILE A 34 0.09 -4.21 0.84
N LYS A 35 1.22 -4.46 0.19
CA LYS A 35 2.50 -3.85 0.56
C LYS A 35 2.83 -2.70 -0.38
N VAL A 36 3.32 -1.59 0.17
CA VAL A 36 3.95 -0.53 -0.61
C VAL A 36 5.46 -0.81 -0.65
N ILE A 37 5.98 -1.04 -1.84
CA ILE A 37 7.37 -1.44 -2.08
C ILE A 37 8.09 -0.35 -2.89
N HIS A 38 9.32 -0.03 -2.50
CA HIS A 38 10.24 0.78 -3.27
C HIS A 38 11.19 -0.15 -4.04
N GLY A 39 11.01 -0.22 -5.36
CA GLY A 39 11.91 -0.94 -6.26
C GLY A 39 12.74 0.02 -7.11
N GLU A 40 13.50 -0.53 -8.06
CA GLU A 40 14.39 0.24 -8.94
C GLU A 40 13.67 1.29 -9.79
N LYS A 41 12.42 1.02 -10.19
CA LYS A 41 11.59 1.93 -11.00
C LYS A 41 10.67 2.83 -10.15
N GLY A 42 10.89 2.87 -8.84
CA GLY A 42 10.09 3.64 -7.89
C GLY A 42 9.11 2.81 -7.08
N LEU A 43 8.09 3.50 -6.54
CA LEU A 43 7.09 2.89 -5.65
C LEU A 43 6.05 2.11 -6.46
N PHE A 44 5.69 0.93 -5.96
CA PHE A 44 4.61 0.10 -6.49
C PHE A 44 3.92 -0.68 -5.36
N ILE A 45 2.76 -1.27 -5.65
CA ILE A 45 2.06 -2.14 -4.70
C ILE A 45 2.33 -3.62 -5.01
N ALA A 46 2.49 -4.42 -3.95
CA ALA A 46 2.47 -5.88 -4.04
C ALA A 46 1.23 -6.39 -3.32
N MET A 47 0.45 -7.23 -4.00
CA MET A 47 -0.75 -7.82 -3.42
C MET A 47 -0.40 -8.81 -2.30
N PRO A 48 -1.38 -9.15 -1.43
CA PRO A 48 -1.17 -10.13 -0.38
C PRO A 48 -0.91 -11.49 -1.00
N SER A 49 0.17 -12.15 -0.61
CA SER A 49 0.59 -13.41 -1.20
C SER A 49 0.95 -14.45 -0.14
N ARG A 50 0.77 -15.73 -0.48
CA ARG A 50 1.17 -16.88 0.34
C ARG A 50 2.09 -17.79 -0.46
N LYS A 51 3.03 -18.40 0.25
CA LYS A 51 3.90 -19.43 -0.32
C LYS A 51 3.12 -20.74 -0.44
N THR A 52 3.12 -21.35 -1.62
CA THR A 52 2.51 -22.65 -1.90
C THR A 52 3.41 -23.79 -1.42
N SER A 53 2.88 -25.02 -1.42
CA SER A 53 3.65 -26.25 -1.15
C SER A 53 4.88 -26.37 -2.05
N ASP A 54 4.76 -25.89 -3.28
CA ASP A 54 5.78 -26.00 -4.32
C ASP A 54 6.82 -24.87 -4.23
N GLY A 55 6.67 -23.99 -3.24
CA GLY A 55 7.63 -22.93 -2.91
C GLY A 55 7.39 -21.60 -3.61
N GLU A 56 6.44 -21.53 -4.54
CA GLU A 56 6.07 -20.30 -5.25
C GLU A 56 5.20 -19.38 -4.38
N TYR A 57 5.31 -18.07 -4.59
CA TYR A 57 4.37 -17.11 -4.00
C TYR A 57 3.22 -16.87 -4.96
N LYS A 58 1.99 -17.04 -4.48
CA LYS A 58 0.77 -16.72 -5.22
C LYS A 58 -0.03 -15.66 -4.48
N ASP A 59 -0.52 -14.70 -5.24
CA ASP A 59 -1.42 -13.68 -4.72
C ASP A 59 -2.72 -14.33 -4.25
N ILE A 60 -3.11 -14.01 -3.01
CA ILE A 60 -4.37 -14.43 -2.39
C ILE A 60 -5.52 -13.63 -2.97
N ALA A 61 -5.28 -12.33 -3.23
CA ALA A 61 -6.23 -11.42 -3.85
C ALA A 61 -5.49 -10.62 -4.92
N HIS A 62 -6.08 -10.49 -6.11
CA HIS A 62 -5.50 -9.68 -7.17
C HIS A 62 -6.59 -9.14 -8.11
N PRO A 63 -6.45 -7.91 -8.61
CA PRO A 63 -7.30 -7.41 -9.67
C PRO A 63 -7.06 -8.20 -10.97
N ILE A 64 -8.15 -8.61 -11.62
CA ILE A 64 -8.11 -9.33 -12.90
C ILE A 64 -7.83 -8.36 -14.06
N LYS A 65 -8.37 -7.15 -13.98
CA LYS A 65 -8.31 -6.12 -15.03
C LYS A 65 -7.21 -5.10 -14.75
N SER A 66 -6.51 -4.69 -15.81
CA SER A 66 -5.41 -3.70 -15.76
C SER A 66 -5.85 -2.38 -15.17
N GLU A 67 -7.07 -1.96 -15.48
CA GLU A 67 -7.65 -0.68 -15.06
C GLU A 67 -7.83 -0.66 -13.54
N MET A 68 -8.34 -1.77 -12.97
CA MET A 68 -8.48 -1.92 -11.52
C MET A 68 -7.11 -1.97 -10.83
N ARG A 69 -6.12 -2.62 -11.46
CA ARG A 69 -4.75 -2.62 -10.92
C ARG A 69 -4.16 -1.22 -10.85
N ALA A 70 -4.32 -0.43 -11.91
CA ALA A 70 -3.84 0.95 -11.96
C ALA A 70 -4.55 1.80 -10.91
N ALA A 71 -5.89 1.76 -10.87
CA ALA A 71 -6.70 2.51 -9.90
C ALA A 71 -6.33 2.19 -8.45
N LEU A 72 -6.13 0.90 -8.12
CA LEU A 72 -5.72 0.48 -6.78
C LEU A 72 -4.32 0.97 -6.42
N GLN A 73 -3.37 0.87 -7.35
CA GLN A 73 -2.01 1.36 -7.13
C GLN A 73 -1.99 2.87 -6.89
N ASP A 74 -2.67 3.63 -7.74
CA ASP A 74 -2.69 5.09 -7.65
C ASP A 74 -3.32 5.55 -6.34
N ALA A 75 -4.45 4.96 -5.94
CA ALA A 75 -5.14 5.31 -4.70
C ALA A 75 -4.29 5.03 -3.45
N ILE A 76 -3.63 3.87 -3.39
CA ILE A 76 -2.76 3.50 -2.26
C ILE A 76 -1.51 4.38 -2.23
N LEU A 77 -0.84 4.59 -3.37
CA LEU A 77 0.38 5.39 -3.42
C LEU A 77 0.12 6.87 -3.14
N HIS A 78 -1.04 7.39 -3.54
CA HIS A 78 -1.48 8.73 -3.18
C HIS A 78 -1.65 8.86 -1.67
N SER A 79 -2.46 7.98 -1.06
CA SER A 79 -2.68 7.96 0.40
C SER A 79 -1.36 7.80 1.18
N TYR A 80 -0.43 7.01 0.64
CA TYR A 80 0.90 6.83 1.26
C TYR A 80 1.72 8.13 1.24
N LYS A 81 1.73 8.84 0.11
CA LYS A 81 2.46 10.11 -0.03
C LYS A 81 1.89 11.19 0.88
N GLU A 82 0.57 11.35 0.92
CA GLU A 82 -0.09 12.31 1.81
C GLU A 82 0.26 12.07 3.29
N MET A 83 0.28 10.80 3.72
CA MET A 83 0.72 10.43 5.07
C MET A 83 2.19 10.83 5.33
N MET A 84 3.08 10.64 4.35
CA MET A 84 4.49 11.01 4.49
C MET A 84 4.69 12.52 4.53
N ASP A 85 3.98 13.28 3.70
CA ASP A 85 4.06 14.74 3.64
C ASP A 85 3.49 15.40 4.90
N TYR A 86 2.42 14.84 5.46
CA TYR A 86 1.90 15.27 6.76
C TYR A 86 2.89 14.97 7.89
N SER A 87 3.54 13.80 7.86
CA SER A 87 4.54 13.41 8.86
C SER A 87 5.78 14.30 8.82
N SER A 88 6.27 14.71 7.64
CA SER A 88 7.43 15.60 7.52
C SER A 88 7.11 17.01 7.98
N SER A 89 5.98 17.57 7.53
CA SER A 89 5.54 18.92 7.92
C SER A 89 5.21 19.06 9.42
N ALA A 90 4.72 17.99 10.06
CA ALA A 90 4.49 17.97 11.51
C ALA A 90 5.81 17.94 12.30
N GLN A 91 6.83 17.22 11.82
CA GLN A 91 8.16 17.19 12.43
C GLN A 91 8.87 18.54 12.31
N ASP A 92 8.79 19.20 11.16
CA ASP A 92 9.39 20.52 10.94
C ASP A 92 8.78 21.61 11.85
N LYS A 93 7.47 21.54 12.11
CA LYS A 93 6.79 22.45 13.05
C LYS A 93 7.15 22.18 14.52
N ALA A 94 7.50 20.95 14.87
CA ALA A 94 7.90 20.60 16.23
C ALA A 94 9.37 20.96 16.54
N LEU A 95 10.25 20.99 15.54
CA LEU A 95 11.65 21.42 15.71
C LEU A 95 11.86 22.94 15.65
N SER A 96 10.85 23.70 15.18
CA SER A 96 10.90 25.16 15.03
C SER A 96 10.22 25.94 16.18
N GLN A 97 9.77 25.23 17.23
CA GLN A 97 9.27 25.80 18.49
C GLN A 97 10.21 25.44 19.63
#